data_AF-A0A2V6SWP5-F1
#
_entry.id   AF-A0A2V6SWP5-F1
#
_cell.length_a   1.000
_cell.length_b   1.000
_cell.length_c   1.000
_cell.angle_alpha   90.00
_cell.angle_beta   90.00
_cell.angle_gamma   90.00
#
_symmetry.space_group_name_H-M   'P 1'
#
loop_
_entity.id
_entity.type
_entity.pdbx_description
1 polymer ?
#
loop_
_entity_poly.entity_id
_entity_poly.type
_entity_poly.pdbx_seq_one_letter_code
_entity_poly.pdbx_strand_id
1 'polypeptide(L)'
;MPPPPPAPVPESAADTVRAIEERFAPIVAAVDRVARGSESPAVRLEGAMEIIFGAHGQSDPDFSELLLAGWTRARRDKHHRLALAWQREQLRLALQEILQAGTASGAFRKDLDAGAVAAVILGAAEGCLLQAATQGGAVPPGEIVRTLLSLTLSGA
;
A
#
# COMPACT_ATOMS: atom_id res chain seq x y z
N MET A 1 -12.83 -26.59 22.46
CA MET A 1 -12.49 -25.21 22.85
C MET A 1 -13.10 -24.30 21.80
N PRO A 2 -14.09 -23.46 22.14
CA PRO A 2 -14.70 -22.56 21.17
C PRO A 2 -13.67 -21.52 20.70
N PRO A 3 -13.77 -21.03 19.45
CA PRO A 3 -12.90 -19.97 18.96
C PRO A 3 -13.09 -18.70 19.82
N PRO A 4 -12.03 -17.89 20.00
CA PRO A 4 -12.15 -16.60 20.68
C PRO A 4 -13.19 -15.73 19.95
N PRO A 5 -13.99 -14.95 20.69
CA PRO A 5 -14.97 -14.06 20.07
C PRO A 5 -14.25 -13.07 19.14
N PRO A 6 -14.89 -12.68 18.03
CA PRO A 6 -14.34 -11.66 17.14
C PRO A 6 -14.09 -10.36 17.91
N ALA A 7 -13.03 -9.64 17.55
CA ALA A 7 -12.72 -8.36 18.16
C ALA A 7 -13.93 -7.41 18.01
N PRO A 8 -14.26 -6.60 19.05
CA PRO A 8 -15.40 -5.70 18.99
C PRO A 8 -15.24 -4.70 17.84
N VAL A 9 -16.31 -4.50 17.08
CA VAL A 9 -16.37 -3.48 16.03
C VAL A 9 -16.25 -2.10 16.69
N PRO A 10 -15.36 -1.21 16.23
CA PRO A 10 -15.17 0.11 16.84
C PRO A 10 -16.48 0.92 16.86
N GLU A 11 -16.95 1.31 18.06
CA GLU A 11 -18.25 1.97 18.26
C GLU A 11 -18.23 3.48 17.97
N SER A 12 -17.05 4.11 17.92
CA SER A 12 -16.89 5.54 17.61
C SER A 12 -16.02 5.80 16.38
N ALA A 13 -16.25 6.96 15.73
CA ALA A 13 -15.44 7.42 14.60
C ALA A 13 -13.96 7.59 14.98
N ALA A 14 -13.68 8.00 16.22
CA ALA A 14 -12.32 8.15 16.74
C ALA A 14 -11.60 6.80 16.89
N ASP A 15 -12.30 5.77 17.35
CA ASP A 15 -11.73 4.42 17.49
C ASP A 15 -11.42 3.80 16.13
N THR A 16 -12.24 4.06 15.11
CA THR A 16 -11.98 3.60 13.74
C THR A 16 -10.76 4.30 13.12
N VAL A 17 -10.63 5.62 13.30
CA VAL A 17 -9.46 6.37 12.83
C VAL A 17 -8.18 5.84 13.49
N ARG A 18 -8.20 5.66 14.81
CA ARG A 18 -7.06 5.10 15.56
C ARG A 18 -6.70 3.70 15.05
N ALA A 19 -7.70 2.84 14.83
CA ALA A 19 -7.46 1.49 14.29
C ALA A 19 -6.81 1.53 12.89
N ILE A 20 -7.22 2.45 12.01
CA ILE A 20 -6.58 2.64 10.70
C ILE A 20 -5.11 3.03 10.88
N GLU A 21 -4.83 4.02 11.73
CA GLU A 21 -3.48 4.51 11.97
C GLU A 21 -2.57 3.42 12.57
N GLU A 22 -3.05 2.69 13.57
CA GLU A 22 -2.32 1.59 14.22
C GLU A 22 -1.99 0.46 13.24
N ARG A 23 -2.89 0.15 12.30
CA ARG A 23 -2.67 -0.91 11.31
C ARG A 23 -1.75 -0.48 10.17
N PHE A 24 -1.77 0.79 9.76
CA PHE A 24 -0.85 1.30 8.74
C PHE A 24 0.57 1.53 9.26
N ALA A 25 0.73 1.93 10.52
CA ALA A 25 2.03 2.28 11.09
C ALA A 25 3.14 1.23 10.83
N PRO A 26 2.95 -0.07 11.08
CA PRO A 26 3.99 -1.07 10.81
C PRO A 26 4.27 -1.25 9.30
N ILE A 27 3.27 -1.08 8.44
CA ILE A 27 3.42 -1.17 6.98
C ILE A 27 4.26 0.00 6.48
N VAL A 28 3.91 1.23 6.87
CA VAL A 28 4.66 2.45 6.54
C VAL A 28 6.10 2.33 7.01
N ALA A 29 6.33 1.92 8.27
CA ALA A 29 7.66 1.73 8.81
C ALA A 29 8.47 0.67 8.04
N ALA A 30 7.84 -0.41 7.59
CA ALA A 30 8.51 -1.44 6.81
C ALA A 30 8.92 -0.94 5.42
N VAL A 31 8.03 -0.24 4.71
CA VAL A 31 8.31 0.35 3.39
C VAL A 31 9.40 1.42 3.50
N ASP A 32 9.34 2.26 4.53
CA ASP A 32 10.32 3.31 4.78
C ASP A 32 11.72 2.73 5.08
N ARG A 33 11.80 1.61 5.80
CA ARG A 33 13.07 0.87 5.97
C ARG A 33 13.62 0.34 4.64
N VAL A 34 12.77 -0.18 3.76
CA VAL A 34 13.19 -0.64 2.43
C VAL A 34 13.68 0.54 1.58
N ALA A 35 12.97 1.66 1.60
CA ALA A 35 13.34 2.87 0.86
C ALA A 35 14.72 3.41 1.27
N ARG A 36 15.05 3.35 2.55
CA ARG A 36 16.36 3.75 3.10
C ARG A 36 17.45 2.66 3.03
N GLY A 37 17.12 1.46 2.52
CA GLY A 37 18.08 0.38 2.38
C GLY A 37 19.19 0.67 1.37
N SER A 38 20.28 -0.09 1.46
CA SER A 38 21.46 0.01 0.56
C SER A 38 21.37 -0.87 -0.69
N GLU A 39 20.33 -1.69 -0.81
CA GLU A 39 20.10 -2.55 -1.97
C GLU A 39 19.87 -1.75 -3.26
N SER A 40 19.98 -2.43 -4.42
CA SER A 40 19.71 -1.79 -5.70
C SER A 40 18.28 -1.19 -5.74
N PRO A 41 18.05 -0.07 -6.46
CA PRO A 41 16.72 0.54 -6.56
C PRO A 41 15.62 -0.43 -7.02
N ALA A 42 15.93 -1.36 -7.93
CA ALA A 42 14.98 -2.37 -8.40
C ALA A 42 14.56 -3.33 -7.27
N VAL A 43 15.53 -3.84 -6.50
CA VAL A 43 15.26 -4.72 -5.33
C VAL A 43 14.46 -3.98 -4.26
N ARG A 44 14.80 -2.71 -3.99
CA ARG A 44 14.04 -1.89 -3.03
C ARG A 44 12.60 -1.65 -3.51
N LEU A 45 12.39 -1.37 -4.79
CA LEU A 45 11.06 -1.14 -5.34
C LEU A 45 10.22 -2.42 -5.29
N GLU A 46 10.79 -3.57 -5.68
CA GLU A 46 10.14 -4.87 -5.59
C GLU A 46 9.73 -5.18 -4.14
N GLY A 47 10.65 -5.10 -3.18
CA GLY A 47 10.35 -5.36 -1.77
C GLY A 47 9.31 -4.41 -1.17
N ALA A 48 9.33 -3.13 -1.57
CA ALA A 48 8.30 -2.17 -1.16
C ALA A 48 6.93 -2.55 -1.73
N MET A 49 6.85 -2.97 -3.00
CA MET A 49 5.62 -3.46 -3.60
C MET A 49 5.12 -4.72 -2.91
N GLU A 50 5.98 -5.71 -2.62
CA GLU A 50 5.58 -6.93 -1.92
C GLU A 50 4.95 -6.64 -0.55
N ILE A 51 5.51 -5.70 0.22
CA ILE A 51 4.94 -5.28 1.52
C ILE A 51 3.56 -4.64 1.32
N ILE A 52 3.45 -3.68 0.40
CA ILE A 52 2.21 -2.93 0.16
C ILE A 52 1.11 -3.88 -0.35
N PHE A 53 1.41 -4.68 -1.36
CA PHE A 53 0.46 -5.62 -1.94
C PHE A 53 0.12 -6.75 -0.98
N GLY A 54 1.07 -7.22 -0.17
CA GLY A 54 0.80 -8.22 0.88
C GLY A 54 -0.21 -7.70 1.91
N ALA A 55 -0.06 -6.43 2.31
CA ALA A 55 -1.01 -5.78 3.21
C ALA A 55 -2.41 -5.62 2.60
N HIS A 56 -2.52 -5.27 1.32
CA HIS A 56 -3.81 -4.99 0.68
C HIS A 56 -4.50 -6.22 0.05
N GLY A 57 -3.75 -7.25 -0.34
CA GLY A 57 -4.25 -8.29 -1.25
C GLY A 57 -4.35 -9.69 -0.67
N GLN A 58 -3.54 -10.07 0.33
CA GLN A 58 -3.40 -11.49 0.70
C GLN A 58 -3.46 -11.82 2.19
N SER A 59 -3.05 -10.93 3.09
CA SER A 59 -2.70 -11.37 4.45
C SER A 59 -3.74 -11.04 5.53
N ASP A 60 -4.72 -10.19 5.22
CA ASP A 60 -5.49 -9.52 6.27
C ASP A 60 -6.90 -9.07 5.83
N PRO A 61 -7.90 -9.97 5.90
CA PRO A 61 -9.29 -9.64 5.60
C PRO A 61 -9.84 -8.52 6.48
N ASP A 62 -9.47 -8.49 7.77
CA ASP A 62 -9.93 -7.47 8.72
C ASP A 62 -9.40 -6.08 8.34
N PHE A 63 -8.13 -5.99 7.91
CA PHE A 63 -7.57 -4.75 7.41
C PHE A 63 -8.26 -4.28 6.13
N SER A 64 -8.62 -5.22 5.26
CA SER A 64 -9.35 -4.92 4.02
C SER A 64 -10.74 -4.35 4.30
N GLU A 65 -11.48 -4.97 5.23
CA GLU A 65 -12.78 -4.48 5.67
C GLU A 65 -12.70 -3.12 6.36
N LEU A 66 -11.70 -2.94 7.24
CA LEU A 66 -11.42 -1.66 7.90
C LEU A 66 -11.20 -0.54 6.88
N LEU A 67 -10.43 -0.81 5.82
CA LEU A 67 -10.15 0.16 4.75
C LEU A 67 -11.40 0.50 3.93
N LEU A 68 -12.19 -0.49 3.52
CA LEU A 68 -13.45 -0.26 2.78
C LEU A 68 -14.45 0.57 3.59
N ALA A 69 -14.59 0.24 4.88
CA ALA A 69 -15.43 1.00 5.80
C ALA A 69 -14.88 2.42 6.00
N GLY A 70 -13.55 2.56 6.13
CA GLY A 70 -12.84 3.82 6.22
C GLY A 70 -13.11 4.73 5.02
N TRP A 71 -12.96 4.24 3.79
CA TRP A 71 -13.24 5.00 2.56
C TRP A 71 -14.70 5.43 2.46
N THR A 72 -15.62 4.56 2.85
CA THR A 72 -17.05 4.90 2.89
C THR A 72 -17.32 6.06 3.85
N ARG A 73 -16.71 6.03 5.04
CA ARG A 73 -16.82 7.10 6.05
C ARG A 73 -16.13 8.38 5.63
N ALA A 74 -14.98 8.32 4.97
CA ALA A 74 -14.20 9.48 4.52
C ALA A 74 -14.99 10.44 3.58
N ARG A 75 -16.03 9.94 2.91
CA ARG A 75 -16.95 10.77 2.13
C ARG A 75 -17.70 11.80 2.97
N ARG A 76 -17.92 11.51 4.25
CA ARG A 76 -18.73 12.33 5.17
C ARG A 76 -17.96 12.84 6.39
N ASP A 77 -16.83 12.21 6.73
CA ASP A 77 -16.01 12.54 7.89
C ASP A 77 -14.59 12.98 7.46
N LYS A 78 -14.21 14.19 7.87
CA LYS A 78 -12.89 14.78 7.60
C LYS A 78 -11.75 14.03 8.29
N HIS A 79 -11.98 13.45 9.47
CA HIS A 79 -10.95 12.76 10.24
C HIS A 79 -10.56 11.45 9.56
N HIS A 80 -11.55 10.67 9.12
CA HIS A 80 -11.33 9.50 8.28
C HIS A 80 -10.62 9.84 6.98
N ARG A 81 -11.04 10.92 6.31
CA ARG A 81 -10.40 11.37 5.07
C ARG A 81 -8.94 11.74 5.28
N LEU A 82 -8.63 12.48 6.34
CA LEU A 82 -7.27 12.90 6.65
C LEU A 82 -6.40 11.71 7.04
N ALA A 83 -6.90 10.81 7.89
CA ALA A 83 -6.16 9.61 8.29
C ALA A 83 -5.78 8.76 7.07
N LEU A 84 -6.74 8.45 6.20
CA LEU A 84 -6.49 7.64 4.99
C LEU A 84 -5.56 8.37 4.01
N ALA A 85 -5.76 9.68 3.79
CA ALA A 85 -4.90 10.47 2.91
C ALA A 85 -3.45 10.53 3.43
N TRP A 86 -3.27 10.69 4.74
CA TRP A 86 -1.95 10.74 5.36
C TRP A 86 -1.20 9.42 5.23
N GLN A 87 -1.85 8.29 5.51
CA GLN A 87 -1.21 6.98 5.35
C GLN A 87 -0.84 6.70 3.88
N ARG A 88 -1.74 7.03 2.95
CA ARG A 88 -1.47 6.91 1.51
C ARG A 88 -0.27 7.77 1.10
N GLU A 89 -0.19 9.00 1.60
CA GLU A 89 0.88 9.93 1.27
C GLU A 89 2.25 9.45 1.77
N GLN A 90 2.33 8.90 2.98
CA GLN A 90 3.58 8.34 3.50
C GLN A 90 4.12 7.21 2.62
N LEU A 91 3.25 6.29 2.19
CA LEU A 91 3.66 5.21 1.27
C LEU A 91 4.05 5.76 -0.11
N ARG A 92 3.31 6.77 -0.60
CA ARG A 92 3.57 7.39 -1.91
C ARG A 92 4.95 8.05 -1.94
N LEU A 93 5.30 8.79 -0.89
CA LEU A 93 6.59 9.45 -0.75
C LEU A 93 7.73 8.43 -0.69
N ALA A 94 7.60 7.37 0.11
CA ALA A 94 8.62 6.33 0.19
C ALA A 94 8.85 5.61 -1.16
N LEU A 95 7.78 5.31 -1.91
CA LEU A 95 7.91 4.77 -3.27
C LEU A 95 8.55 5.77 -4.23
N GLN A 96 8.15 7.04 -4.15
CA GLN A 96 8.70 8.10 -4.99
C GLN A 96 10.20 8.27 -4.76
N GLU A 97 10.67 8.20 -3.52
CA GLU A 97 12.11 8.27 -3.18
C GLU A 97 12.90 7.13 -3.84
N ILE A 98 12.39 5.89 -3.80
CA ILE A 98 13.02 4.74 -4.46
C ILE A 98 13.10 4.98 -5.97
N LEU A 99 12.00 5.42 -6.59
CA LEU A 99 11.91 5.67 -8.02
C LEU A 99 12.87 6.79 -8.45
N GLN A 100 12.92 7.90 -7.71
CA GLN A 100 13.85 9.00 -7.97
C GLN A 100 15.30 8.55 -7.86
N ALA A 101 15.64 7.77 -6.82
CA ALA A 101 16.98 7.23 -6.66
C ALA A 101 17.37 6.31 -7.84
N GLY A 102 16.44 5.46 -8.29
CA GLY A 102 16.67 4.56 -9.43
C GLY A 102 16.80 5.29 -10.76
N THR A 103 16.03 6.36 -10.99
CA THR A 103 16.20 7.22 -12.17
C THR A 103 17.56 7.94 -12.12
N ALA A 104 17.96 8.47 -10.96
CA ALA A 104 19.24 9.15 -10.78
C ALA A 104 20.45 8.22 -10.99
N SER A 105 20.34 6.95 -10.58
CA SER A 105 21.39 5.94 -10.79
C SER A 105 21.34 5.27 -12.17
N GLY A 106 20.36 5.60 -13.01
CA GLY A 106 20.15 4.98 -14.33
C GLY A 106 19.50 3.59 -14.32
N ALA A 107 19.09 3.09 -13.15
CA ALA A 107 18.40 1.80 -13.02
C ALA A 107 16.97 1.83 -13.60
N PHE A 108 16.31 2.99 -13.53
CA PHE A 108 14.97 3.21 -14.08
C PHE A 108 14.98 4.22 -15.22
N ARG A 109 13.91 4.21 -16.03
CA ARG A 109 13.76 5.10 -17.17
C ARG A 109 13.90 6.58 -16.77
N LYS A 110 14.52 7.37 -17.66
CA LYS A 110 14.81 8.80 -17.41
C LYS A 110 13.58 9.70 -17.52
N ASP A 111 12.58 9.28 -18.29
CA ASP A 111 11.32 9.99 -18.52
C ASP A 111 10.22 9.59 -17.53
N LEU A 112 10.57 8.83 -16.49
CA LEU A 112 9.63 8.33 -15.49
C LEU A 112 9.20 9.45 -14.54
N ASP A 113 7.90 9.77 -14.53
CA ASP A 113 7.31 10.59 -13.47
C ASP A 113 7.17 9.75 -12.21
N ALA A 114 8.16 9.87 -11.31
CA ALA A 114 8.23 9.08 -10.08
C ALA A 114 6.99 9.26 -9.17
N GLY A 115 6.41 10.46 -9.15
CA GLY A 115 5.21 10.74 -8.34
C GLY A 115 3.98 10.04 -8.90
N ALA A 116 3.79 10.12 -10.22
CA ALA A 116 2.69 9.45 -10.91
C ALA A 116 2.80 7.93 -10.82
N VAL A 117 4.00 7.36 -11.03
CA VAL A 117 4.23 5.92 -10.93
C VAL A 117 4.00 5.41 -9.50
N ALA A 118 4.47 6.12 -8.47
CA ALA A 118 4.17 5.78 -7.09
C ALA A 118 2.65 5.75 -6.81
N ALA A 119 1.89 6.73 -7.35
CA ALA A 119 0.45 6.76 -7.22
C ALA A 119 -0.24 5.58 -7.93
N VAL A 120 0.26 5.18 -9.11
CA VAL A 120 -0.24 4.01 -9.86
C VAL A 120 -0.01 2.72 -9.08
N ILE A 121 1.19 2.53 -8.52
CA ILE A 121 1.52 1.35 -7.70
C ILE A 121 0.55 1.22 -6.51
N LEU A 122 0.31 2.32 -5.78
CA LEU A 122 -0.65 2.32 -4.68
C LEU A 122 -2.08 2.05 -5.13
N GLY A 123 -2.51 2.68 -6.22
CA GLY A 123 -3.84 2.44 -6.79
C GLY A 123 -4.05 0.99 -7.21
N ALA A 124 -3.01 0.33 -7.74
CA ALA A 124 -3.07 -1.09 -8.08
C ALA A 124 -3.22 -1.98 -6.83
N ALA A 125 -2.47 -1.71 -5.76
CA ALA A 125 -2.59 -2.44 -4.50
C ALA A 125 -3.98 -2.27 -3.86
N GLU A 126 -4.51 -1.05 -3.83
CA GLU A 126 -5.89 -0.78 -3.38
C GLU A 126 -6.94 -1.44 -4.28
N GLY A 127 -6.67 -1.54 -5.58
CA GLY A 127 -7.51 -2.26 -6.53
C GLY A 127 -7.59 -3.76 -6.22
N CYS A 128 -6.50 -4.37 -5.73
CA CYS A 128 -6.51 -5.77 -5.29
C CYS A 128 -7.47 -6.01 -4.13
N LEU A 129 -7.59 -5.05 -3.21
CA LEU A 129 -8.51 -5.12 -2.08
C LEU A 129 -9.99 -5.10 -2.55
N LEU A 130 -10.33 -4.27 -3.54
CA LEU A 130 -11.66 -4.27 -4.15
C LEU A 130 -11.93 -5.58 -4.91
N GLN A 131 -10.95 -6.07 -5.67
CA GLN A 131 -11.08 -7.32 -6.41
C GLN A 131 -11.27 -8.51 -5.47
N ALA A 132 -10.51 -8.57 -4.37
CA ALA A 132 -10.61 -9.66 -3.40
C ALA A 132 -12.02 -9.78 -2.81
N ALA A 133 -12.65 -8.64 -2.49
CA ALA A 133 -14.03 -8.60 -2.01
C ALA A 133 -15.04 -9.14 -3.04
N THR A 134 -14.78 -8.95 -4.35
CA THR A 134 -15.68 -9.42 -5.42
C THR A 134 -15.39 -10.85 -5.90
N GLN A 135 -14.15 -11.31 -5.79
CA GLN A 135 -13.71 -12.63 -6.24
C GLN A 135 -13.83 -13.71 -5.16
N GLY A 136 -14.10 -13.32 -3.90
CA GLY A 136 -14.26 -14.24 -2.78
C GLY A 136 -12.95 -14.82 -2.25
N GLY A 137 -11.83 -14.15 -2.52
CA GLY A 137 -10.50 -14.62 -2.14
C GLY A 137 -9.39 -13.61 -2.44
N ALA A 138 -8.23 -13.82 -1.83
CA ALA A 138 -7.05 -12.98 -2.01
C ALA A 138 -6.62 -12.88 -3.49
N VAL A 139 -6.15 -11.69 -3.90
CA VAL A 139 -5.57 -11.48 -5.24
C VAL A 139 -4.04 -11.63 -5.13
N PRO A 140 -3.44 -12.67 -5.74
CA PRO A 140 -2.00 -12.85 -5.69
C PRO A 140 -1.26 -11.72 -6.42
N PRO A 141 -0.32 -11.02 -5.77
CA PRO A 141 0.26 -9.82 -6.35
C PRO A 141 1.42 -10.11 -7.30
N GLY A 142 1.96 -11.34 -7.34
CA GLY A 142 3.22 -11.63 -8.03
C GLY A 142 3.27 -11.19 -9.50
N GLU A 143 2.22 -11.42 -10.29
CA GLU A 143 2.18 -10.96 -11.68
C GLU A 143 2.03 -9.44 -11.80
N ILE A 144 1.27 -8.82 -10.90
CA ILE A 144 1.07 -7.37 -10.87
C ILE A 144 2.39 -6.68 -10.51
N VAL A 145 3.08 -7.16 -9.48
CA VAL A 145 4.39 -6.65 -9.04
C VAL A 145 5.41 -6.75 -10.16
N ARG A 146 5.53 -7.93 -10.81
CA ARG A 146 6.44 -8.12 -11.96
C ARG A 146 6.12 -7.17 -13.12
N THR A 147 4.83 -7.02 -13.43
CA THR A 147 4.38 -6.11 -14.49
C THR A 147 4.75 -4.67 -14.15
N LEU A 148 4.41 -4.19 -12.95
CA LEU A 148 4.72 -2.83 -12.51
C LEU A 148 6.23 -2.56 -12.49
N LEU A 149 7.03 -3.52 -12.02
CA LEU A 149 8.49 -3.41 -12.04
C LEU A 149 9.02 -3.30 -13.48
N SER A 150 8.53 -4.13 -14.40
CA SER A 150 8.97 -4.08 -15.81
C SER A 150 8.71 -2.72 -16.47
N LEU A 151 7.65 -2.01 -16.06
CA LEU A 151 7.30 -0.69 -16.60
C LEU A 151 8.27 0.41 -16.13
N THR A 152 9.06 0.18 -15.07
CA THR A 152 10.01 1.18 -14.56
C THR A 152 11.43 1.00 -15.09
N LEU A 153 11.79 -0.21 -15.51
CA LEU A 153 13.15 -0.54 -15.93
C LEU A 153 13.56 0.17 -17.23
N SER A 154 14.83 0.57 -17.29
CA SER A 154 15.44 1.11 -18.50
C SER A 154 15.63 0.02 -19.55
N GLY A 155 14.95 0.14 -20.69
CA GLY A 155 15.07 -0.78 -21.82
C GLY A 155 13.96 -1.83 -21.87
N ALA A 156 12.91 -1.51 -22.62
CA ALA A 156 12.04 -2.48 -23.30
C ALA A 156 12.30 -2.37 -24.80
#